data_AF-A0A8C7W195-F1
#
_entry.id   AF-A0A8C7W195-F1
#
_cell.length_a   1.000
_cell.length_b   1.000
_cell.length_c   1.000
_cell.angle_alpha   90.00
_cell.angle_beta   90.00
_cell.angle_gamma   90.00
#
_symmetry.space_group_name_H-M   'P 1'
#
loop_
_entity.id
_entity.type
_entity.pdbx_description
1 polymer ?
#
loop_
_entity_poly.entity_id
_entity_poly.type
_entity_poly.pdbx_seq_one_letter_code
_entity_poly.pdbx_strand_id
1 'polypeptide(L)'
;MTTSWSDRLQNYADLPANMDGLAMKKYRREAYHRVFVNRSLAMEKIKCFGFDMDYTLAVYKSPEYESLGFELTVERLVHIGYPQELLSFVYDPAFPTRGLVFDTLYGNLLKVDAYGNILVCVHGFNFLRGPEIRELYPNKFIQRDDTERFYILNTLFNLPETYLFACLVDFFSNCDRYASCETGFKDGDLFMSFKSMFQDIRDAVDWIHFKGTLKEKTVENLEKYVVRDAKLPLLLSRMNEVAKVFLATNSDYKYTHKIMTYLFDFPHGPKHGTSHRPWQSYFDLILVDARKPLFFGEGTVLRQVDTTTGRLKIGTYTGPLHHGIVYSGGSSDIVCDLLGAKGKDIVYIGDHIFGDILKSKKRQGWRTFLVIPELAQELHVWTDKSCETIQCHLGKQLQCIFGLVF
;
A
#
# COMPACT_ATOMS: atom_id res chain seq x y z
N MET A 1 -6.47 16.76 -18.34
CA MET A 1 -5.91 15.71 -17.47
C MET A 1 -5.98 16.22 -16.05
N THR A 2 -6.64 15.48 -15.17
CA THR A 2 -6.69 15.76 -13.73
C THR A 2 -5.35 15.34 -13.11
N THR A 3 -4.69 16.25 -12.39
CA THR A 3 -3.43 15.98 -11.67
C THR A 3 -3.63 14.86 -10.64
N SER A 4 -2.81 13.81 -10.71
CA SER A 4 -2.87 12.69 -9.76
C SER A 4 -2.17 13.04 -8.43
N TRP A 5 -2.35 12.20 -7.41
CA TRP A 5 -1.62 12.36 -6.16
C TRP A 5 -0.11 12.11 -6.34
N SER A 6 0.30 11.22 -7.24
CA SER A 6 1.73 10.98 -7.52
C SER A 6 2.39 12.12 -8.28
N ASP A 7 1.66 12.84 -9.14
CA ASP A 7 2.17 14.05 -9.80
C ASP A 7 2.61 15.08 -8.76
N ARG A 8 1.79 15.28 -7.71
CA ARG A 8 2.14 16.19 -6.60
C ARG A 8 3.35 15.69 -5.84
N LEU A 9 3.41 14.40 -5.53
CA LEU A 9 4.58 13.81 -4.85
C LEU A 9 5.85 13.98 -5.68
N GLN A 10 5.80 13.74 -7.00
CA GLN A 10 6.94 13.94 -7.89
C GLN A 10 7.36 15.41 -7.97
N ASN A 11 6.40 16.34 -8.10
CA ASN A 11 6.69 17.77 -8.09
C ASN A 11 7.43 18.21 -6.82
N TYR A 12 7.08 17.65 -5.66
CA TYR A 12 7.80 17.89 -4.41
C TYR A 12 9.11 17.12 -4.30
N ALA A 13 9.21 15.93 -4.91
CA ALA A 13 10.43 15.14 -5.00
C ALA A 13 11.52 15.87 -5.81
N ASP A 14 11.14 16.62 -6.84
CA ASP A 14 12.05 17.36 -7.71
C ASP A 14 12.66 18.61 -7.03
N LEU A 15 12.03 19.12 -5.97
CA LEU A 15 12.56 20.24 -5.21
C LEU A 15 13.77 19.82 -4.35
N PRO A 16 14.91 20.54 -4.41
CA PRO A 16 16.06 20.25 -3.56
C PRO A 16 15.77 20.57 -2.10
N ALA A 17 16.43 19.88 -1.18
CA ALA A 17 16.32 20.17 0.25
C ALA A 17 17.02 21.49 0.62
N ASN A 18 16.27 22.46 1.14
CA ASN A 18 16.82 23.62 1.83
C ASN A 18 16.84 23.36 3.35
N MET A 19 18.05 23.16 3.89
CA MET A 19 18.27 22.80 5.30
C MET A 19 18.43 24.02 6.23
N ASP A 20 18.17 25.24 5.74
CA ASP A 20 18.10 26.43 6.59
C ASP A 20 16.95 26.30 7.61
N GLY A 21 17.22 26.65 8.87
CA GLY A 21 16.28 26.43 9.97
C GLY A 21 14.97 27.22 9.84
N LEU A 22 15.02 28.43 9.26
CA LEU A 22 13.83 29.24 9.02
C LEU A 22 13.04 28.69 7.82
N ALA A 23 13.73 28.32 6.75
CA ALA A 23 13.13 27.69 5.58
C ALA A 23 12.41 26.38 5.95
N MET A 24 13.04 25.48 6.70
CA MET A 24 12.43 24.23 7.16
C MET A 24 11.20 24.48 8.04
N LYS A 25 11.23 25.50 8.91
CA LYS A 25 10.10 25.85 9.77
C LYS A 25 8.92 26.41 8.97
N LYS A 26 9.19 27.17 7.91
CA LYS A 26 8.17 27.65 6.97
C LYS A 26 7.58 26.49 6.17
N TYR A 27 8.44 25.66 5.57
CA TYR A 27 8.06 24.53 4.72
C TYR A 27 7.09 23.57 5.42
N ARG A 28 7.43 23.08 6.62
CA ARG A 28 6.60 22.12 7.38
C ARG A 28 5.27 22.68 7.91
N ARG A 29 4.99 23.98 7.76
CA ARG A 29 3.70 24.59 8.12
C ARG A 29 2.65 24.36 7.04
N GLU A 30 3.07 24.22 5.80
CA GLU A 30 2.18 23.87 4.69
C GLU A 30 1.69 22.43 4.87
N ALA A 31 0.39 22.21 4.67
CA ALA A 31 -0.24 20.92 4.96
C ALA A 31 0.40 19.76 4.19
N TYR A 32 0.79 20.00 2.93
CA TYR A 32 1.46 19.04 2.04
C TYR A 32 2.83 18.56 2.55
N HIS A 33 3.47 19.32 3.45
CA HIS A 33 4.81 19.05 3.98
C HIS A 33 4.79 18.73 5.47
N ARG A 34 3.60 18.56 6.04
CA ARG A 34 3.40 18.44 7.47
C ARG A 34 3.27 16.98 7.87
N VAL A 35 3.91 16.62 8.99
CA VAL A 35 3.59 15.40 9.72
C VAL A 35 2.40 15.67 10.63
N PHE A 36 1.27 15.01 10.37
CA PHE A 36 0.09 15.06 11.23
C PHE A 36 0.27 14.15 12.45
N VAL A 37 -0.33 14.53 13.58
CA VAL A 37 -0.09 13.88 14.88
C VAL A 37 -1.40 13.47 15.54
N ASN A 38 -1.60 12.16 15.66
CA ASN A 38 -2.73 11.59 16.43
C ASN A 38 -2.38 11.37 17.91
N ARG A 39 -1.12 11.04 18.21
CA ARG A 39 -0.60 10.84 19.57
C ARG A 39 0.79 11.45 19.67
N SER A 40 1.07 12.17 20.75
CA SER A 40 2.37 12.81 20.98
C SER A 40 3.53 11.83 20.89
N LEU A 41 4.61 12.23 20.21
CA LEU A 41 5.82 11.43 20.02
C LEU A 41 7.07 12.31 20.18
N ALA A 42 7.86 12.02 21.20
CA ALA A 42 9.15 12.66 21.43
C ALA A 42 10.22 11.96 20.59
N MET A 43 10.65 12.57 19.49
CA MET A 43 11.59 11.98 18.53
C MET A 43 12.95 11.62 19.16
N GLU A 44 13.38 12.33 20.20
CA GLU A 44 14.62 12.05 20.96
C GLU A 44 14.66 10.65 21.60
N LYS A 45 13.48 10.06 21.87
CA LYS A 45 13.35 8.74 22.48
C LYS A 45 13.45 7.61 21.45
N ILE A 46 13.38 7.93 20.16
CA ILE A 46 13.46 6.94 19.10
C ILE A 46 14.91 6.53 18.89
N LYS A 47 15.15 5.23 18.84
CA LYS A 47 16.46 4.60 18.64
C LYS A 47 16.54 3.79 17.36
N CYS A 48 15.40 3.44 16.75
CA CYS A 48 15.37 2.81 15.44
C CYS A 48 14.27 3.39 14.54
N PHE A 49 14.61 3.62 13.29
CA PHE A 49 13.67 3.91 12.21
C PHE A 49 13.55 2.70 11.30
N GLY A 50 12.36 2.13 11.24
CA GLY A 50 12.05 0.99 10.36
C GLY A 50 11.19 1.42 9.19
N PHE A 51 11.48 0.87 8.02
CA PHE A 51 10.76 1.19 6.79
C PHE A 51 10.18 -0.07 6.14
N ASP A 52 8.98 0.07 5.58
CA ASP A 52 8.56 -0.74 4.43
C ASP A 52 9.11 -0.16 3.12
N MET A 53 9.07 -0.94 2.03
CA MET A 53 9.52 -0.50 0.72
C MET A 53 8.37 -0.01 -0.17
N ASP A 54 7.50 -0.91 -0.59
CA ASP A 54 6.46 -0.64 -1.59
C ASP A 54 5.43 0.37 -1.04
N TYR A 55 5.06 1.38 -1.85
CA TYR A 55 4.20 2.52 -1.47
C TYR A 55 4.63 3.34 -0.25
N THR A 56 5.82 3.07 0.31
CA THR A 56 6.41 3.79 1.44
C THR A 56 7.69 4.52 1.02
N LEU A 57 8.74 3.78 0.66
CA LEU A 57 9.95 4.32 0.05
C LEU A 57 9.81 4.41 -1.48
N ALA A 58 9.25 3.35 -2.08
CA ALA A 58 8.98 3.23 -3.50
C ALA A 58 7.50 3.52 -3.76
N VAL A 59 7.17 4.80 -3.93
CA VAL A 59 5.80 5.19 -4.28
C VAL A 59 5.61 5.01 -5.79
N TYR A 60 4.70 4.13 -6.18
CA TYR A 60 4.38 3.92 -7.59
C TYR A 60 3.54 5.08 -8.16
N LYS A 61 3.77 5.42 -9.42
CA LYS A 61 3.11 6.52 -10.13
C LYS A 61 1.69 6.12 -10.57
N SER A 62 0.76 7.04 -10.37
CA SER A 62 -0.65 6.91 -10.63
C SER A 62 -1.08 7.83 -11.77
N PRO A 63 -1.87 7.35 -12.75
CA PRO A 63 -2.53 6.03 -12.77
C PRO A 63 -1.72 4.93 -13.47
N GLU A 64 -0.49 5.18 -13.93
CA GLU A 64 0.25 4.27 -14.81
C GLU A 64 0.49 2.89 -14.22
N TYR A 65 0.81 2.82 -12.92
CA TYR A 65 1.10 1.54 -12.26
C TYR A 65 -0.18 0.75 -12.00
N GLU A 66 -1.26 1.42 -11.58
CA GLU A 66 -2.57 0.79 -11.41
C GLU A 66 -3.11 0.26 -12.75
N SER A 67 -2.99 1.03 -13.83
CA SER A 67 -3.38 0.58 -15.18
C SER A 67 -2.59 -0.65 -15.62
N LEU A 68 -1.27 -0.69 -15.38
CA LEU A 68 -0.46 -1.86 -15.68
C LEU A 68 -0.91 -3.10 -14.89
N GLY A 69 -1.17 -2.95 -13.58
CA GLY A 69 -1.70 -4.02 -12.74
C GLY A 69 -3.08 -4.51 -13.21
N PHE A 70 -3.94 -3.58 -13.63
CA PHE A 70 -5.27 -3.86 -14.16
C PHE A 70 -5.20 -4.66 -15.46
N GLU A 71 -4.47 -4.18 -16.46
CA GLU A 71 -4.30 -4.83 -17.77
C GLU A 71 -3.79 -6.27 -17.62
N LEU A 72 -2.72 -6.48 -16.84
CA LEU A 72 -2.15 -7.81 -16.62
C LEU A 72 -3.10 -8.75 -15.87
N THR A 73 -3.91 -8.21 -14.95
CA THR A 73 -4.92 -9.01 -14.23
C THR A 73 -6.04 -9.43 -15.19
N VAL A 74 -6.52 -8.51 -16.02
CA VAL A 74 -7.51 -8.78 -17.07
C VAL A 74 -7.01 -9.85 -18.05
N GLU A 75 -5.79 -9.69 -18.58
CA GLU A 75 -5.15 -10.70 -19.45
C GLU A 75 -5.07 -12.07 -18.77
N ARG A 76 -4.72 -12.09 -17.47
CA ARG A 76 -4.65 -13.34 -16.69
C ARG A 76 -6.02 -14.01 -16.53
N LEU A 77 -7.08 -13.25 -16.26
CA LEU A 77 -8.44 -13.78 -16.15
C LEU A 77 -8.92 -14.38 -17.48
N VAL A 78 -8.69 -13.66 -18.58
CA VAL A 78 -9.06 -14.13 -19.93
C VAL A 78 -8.29 -15.40 -20.28
N HIS A 79 -7.00 -15.47 -19.93
CA HIS A 79 -6.18 -16.67 -20.14
C HIS A 79 -6.70 -17.91 -19.39
N ILE A 80 -7.33 -17.75 -18.22
CA ILE A 80 -7.90 -18.87 -17.45
C ILE A 80 -9.35 -19.20 -17.83
N GLY A 81 -9.95 -18.47 -18.77
CA GLY A 81 -11.25 -18.80 -19.35
C GLY A 81 -12.35 -17.75 -19.17
N TYR A 82 -12.06 -16.57 -18.60
CA TYR A 82 -13.02 -15.47 -18.62
C TYR A 82 -13.28 -14.95 -20.06
N PRO A 83 -14.45 -14.31 -20.32
CA PRO A 83 -14.82 -13.85 -21.65
C PRO A 83 -13.81 -12.87 -22.28
N GLN A 84 -13.63 -12.93 -23.59
CA GLN A 84 -12.66 -12.10 -24.33
C GLN A 84 -13.00 -10.60 -24.28
N GLU A 85 -14.28 -10.29 -24.07
CA GLU A 85 -14.81 -8.94 -23.92
C GLU A 85 -14.12 -8.16 -22.79
N LEU A 86 -13.61 -8.83 -21.76
CA LEU A 86 -12.85 -8.21 -20.68
C LEU A 86 -11.60 -7.46 -21.18
N LEU A 87 -10.97 -7.90 -22.29
CA LEU A 87 -9.81 -7.21 -22.88
C LEU A 87 -10.12 -5.79 -23.36
N SER A 88 -11.41 -5.43 -23.49
CA SER A 88 -11.84 -4.07 -23.83
C SER A 88 -11.88 -3.12 -22.63
N PHE A 89 -11.75 -3.64 -21.40
CA PHE A 89 -11.75 -2.81 -20.21
C PHE A 89 -10.51 -1.92 -20.15
N VAL A 90 -10.74 -0.68 -19.74
CA VAL A 90 -9.69 0.32 -19.50
C VAL A 90 -9.82 0.79 -18.07
N TYR A 91 -8.70 0.81 -17.33
CA TYR A 91 -8.66 1.28 -15.95
C TYR A 91 -9.11 2.74 -15.85
N ASP A 92 -10.09 3.00 -14.98
CA ASP A 92 -10.54 4.37 -14.65
C ASP A 92 -10.13 4.73 -13.22
N PRO A 93 -9.13 5.60 -13.02
CA PRO A 93 -8.69 6.02 -11.69
C PRO A 93 -9.71 6.90 -10.95
N ALA A 94 -10.78 7.39 -11.61
CA ALA A 94 -11.78 8.22 -10.97
C ALA A 94 -12.80 7.42 -10.13
N PHE A 95 -12.91 6.11 -10.35
CA PHE A 95 -13.87 5.26 -9.65
C PHE A 95 -13.37 4.75 -8.28
N PRO A 96 -12.24 4.02 -8.18
CA PRO A 96 -11.89 3.35 -6.94
C PRO A 96 -11.37 4.33 -5.88
N THR A 97 -11.79 4.11 -4.64
CA THR A 97 -11.18 4.71 -3.45
C THR A 97 -10.63 3.60 -2.57
N ARG A 98 -9.44 3.78 -1.97
CA ARG A 98 -8.86 2.78 -1.07
C ARG A 98 -9.70 2.59 0.19
N GLY A 99 -9.73 1.37 0.72
CA GLY A 99 -10.41 1.02 1.97
C GLY A 99 -11.88 0.60 1.80
N LEU A 100 -12.34 0.38 0.56
CA LEU A 100 -13.65 -0.22 0.32
C LEU A 100 -13.68 -1.68 0.81
N VAL A 101 -14.89 -2.15 1.08
CA VAL A 101 -15.18 -3.53 1.48
C VAL A 101 -15.93 -4.22 0.36
N PHE A 102 -15.42 -5.32 -0.16
CA PHE A 102 -16.15 -6.17 -1.10
C PHE A 102 -16.98 -7.20 -0.33
N ASP A 103 -18.29 -7.24 -0.60
CA ASP A 103 -19.19 -8.27 -0.10
C ASP A 103 -19.26 -9.44 -1.08
N THR A 104 -18.60 -10.55 -0.73
CA THR A 104 -18.54 -11.74 -1.59
C THR A 104 -19.87 -12.49 -1.71
N LEU A 105 -20.87 -12.17 -0.87
CA LEU A 105 -22.20 -12.76 -0.98
C LEU A 105 -23.04 -12.09 -2.07
N TYR A 106 -23.03 -10.75 -2.11
CA TYR A 106 -23.92 -9.95 -2.96
C TYR A 106 -23.21 -9.16 -4.06
N GLY A 107 -21.89 -9.24 -4.16
CA GLY A 107 -21.13 -8.59 -5.24
C GLY A 107 -21.07 -7.07 -5.14
N ASN A 108 -21.23 -6.52 -3.93
CA ASN A 108 -21.26 -5.07 -3.71
C ASN A 108 -19.93 -4.54 -3.20
N LEU A 109 -19.55 -3.35 -3.69
CA LEU A 109 -18.52 -2.52 -3.07
C LEU A 109 -19.17 -1.59 -2.06
N LEU A 110 -18.67 -1.66 -0.82
CA LEU A 110 -19.21 -0.94 0.33
C LEU A 110 -18.18 0.05 0.87
N LYS A 111 -18.58 1.31 1.05
CA LYS A 111 -17.86 2.24 1.92
C LYS A 111 -18.53 2.23 3.28
N VAL A 112 -17.78 1.92 4.33
CA VAL A 112 -18.31 1.78 5.69
C VAL A 112 -17.60 2.68 6.69
N ASP A 113 -18.29 3.01 7.78
CA ASP A 113 -17.68 3.68 8.92
C ASP A 113 -16.95 2.69 9.88
N ALA A 114 -16.40 3.23 10.96
CA ALA A 114 -15.68 2.44 11.97
C ALA A 114 -16.52 1.37 12.68
N TYR A 115 -17.85 1.46 12.62
CA TYR A 115 -18.79 0.52 13.23
C TYR A 115 -19.35 -0.46 12.21
N GLY A 116 -19.06 -0.31 10.92
CA GLY A 116 -19.62 -1.16 9.87
C GLY A 116 -20.94 -0.64 9.29
N ASN A 117 -21.34 0.60 9.60
CA ASN A 117 -22.50 1.21 8.96
C ASN A 117 -22.16 1.59 7.52
N ILE A 118 -23.09 1.32 6.60
CA ILE A 118 -22.90 1.54 5.16
C ILE A 118 -23.12 3.03 4.83
N LEU A 119 -22.07 3.66 4.31
CA LEU A 119 -22.08 5.04 3.80
C LEU A 119 -22.39 5.09 2.30
N VAL A 120 -21.80 4.16 1.54
CA VAL A 120 -22.00 4.02 0.08
C VAL A 120 -22.07 2.54 -0.24
N CYS A 121 -22.96 2.15 -1.17
CA CYS A 121 -23.07 0.80 -1.70
C CYS A 121 -23.17 0.88 -3.22
N VAL A 122 -22.33 0.13 -3.93
CA VAL A 122 -22.30 0.10 -5.40
C VAL A 122 -22.34 -1.35 -5.87
N HIS A 123 -23.23 -1.64 -6.81
CA HIS A 123 -23.33 -2.92 -7.51
C HIS A 123 -22.94 -2.72 -8.97
N GLY A 124 -21.77 -3.23 -9.37
CA GLY A 124 -21.16 -2.84 -10.65
C GLY A 124 -20.84 -1.35 -10.66
N PHE A 125 -21.48 -0.60 -11.56
CA PHE A 125 -21.44 0.87 -11.57
C PHE A 125 -22.74 1.53 -11.08
N ASN A 126 -23.71 0.75 -10.59
CA ASN A 126 -24.96 1.27 -10.05
C ASN A 126 -24.84 1.63 -8.56
N PHE A 127 -25.02 2.91 -8.23
CA PHE A 127 -25.03 3.40 -6.85
C PHE A 127 -26.40 3.16 -6.20
N LEU A 128 -26.46 2.21 -5.27
CA LEU A 128 -27.70 1.85 -4.58
C LEU A 128 -28.12 2.93 -3.58
N ARG A 129 -29.41 3.25 -3.55
CA ARG A 129 -30.00 4.20 -2.60
C ARG A 129 -30.43 3.52 -1.32
N GLY A 130 -30.76 4.33 -0.32
CA GLY A 130 -31.10 3.87 1.01
C GLY A 130 -32.14 2.74 1.11
N PRO A 131 -33.26 2.76 0.35
CA PRO A 131 -34.23 1.67 0.32
C PRO A 131 -33.66 0.37 -0.26
N GLU A 132 -33.01 0.43 -1.42
CA GLU A 132 -32.39 -0.73 -2.10
C GLU A 132 -31.32 -1.38 -1.22
N ILE A 133 -30.50 -0.56 -0.54
CA ILE A 133 -29.52 -1.05 0.44
C ILE A 133 -30.20 -1.83 1.57
N ARG A 134 -31.42 -1.45 2.01
CA ARG A 134 -32.10 -2.14 3.11
C ARG A 134 -32.66 -3.51 2.72
N GLU A 135 -32.84 -3.79 1.43
CA GLU A 135 -33.25 -5.11 0.96
C GLU A 135 -32.13 -6.13 1.21
N LEU A 136 -30.88 -5.74 0.93
CA LEU A 136 -29.69 -6.60 1.12
C LEU A 136 -29.08 -6.46 2.53
N TYR A 137 -29.17 -5.28 3.13
CA TYR A 137 -28.61 -4.92 4.42
C TYR A 137 -29.68 -4.25 5.29
N PRO A 138 -30.59 -5.01 5.94
CA PRO A 138 -31.76 -4.45 6.64
C PRO A 138 -31.42 -3.36 7.68
N ASN A 139 -30.32 -3.55 8.40
CA ASN A 139 -29.83 -2.58 9.39
C ASN A 139 -28.78 -1.59 8.83
N LYS A 140 -28.58 -1.54 7.51
CA LYS A 140 -27.51 -0.79 6.82
C LYS A 140 -26.13 -0.97 7.47
N PHE A 141 -25.83 -2.21 7.86
CA PHE A 141 -24.70 -2.56 8.69
C PHE A 141 -24.11 -3.88 8.22
N ILE A 142 -22.78 -4.00 8.30
CA ILE A 142 -22.06 -5.25 8.09
C ILE A 142 -21.22 -5.61 9.32
N GLN A 143 -21.07 -6.91 9.56
CA GLN A 143 -20.13 -7.45 10.53
C GLN A 143 -18.74 -7.54 9.88
N ARG A 144 -17.98 -6.44 9.86
CA ARG A 144 -16.65 -6.40 9.20
C ARG A 144 -15.63 -7.44 9.69
N ASP A 145 -15.85 -8.02 10.87
CA ASP A 145 -15.01 -9.08 11.43
C ASP A 145 -15.34 -10.47 10.83
N ASP A 146 -16.43 -10.59 10.06
CA ASP A 146 -16.73 -11.75 9.23
C ASP A 146 -15.87 -11.71 7.95
N THR A 147 -14.60 -12.07 8.11
CA THR A 147 -13.59 -12.04 7.05
C THR A 147 -13.79 -13.12 5.98
N GLU A 148 -14.68 -14.08 6.21
CA GLU A 148 -15.05 -15.10 5.21
C GLU A 148 -15.99 -14.56 4.13
N ARG A 149 -16.71 -13.49 4.47
CA ARG A 149 -17.65 -12.80 3.58
C ARG A 149 -17.10 -11.46 3.08
N PHE A 150 -16.54 -10.65 3.98
CA PHE A 150 -16.15 -9.28 3.69
C PHE A 150 -14.64 -9.16 3.55
N TYR A 151 -14.20 -8.63 2.40
CA TYR A 151 -12.78 -8.35 2.16
C TYR A 151 -12.51 -6.86 2.10
N ILE A 152 -11.56 -6.39 2.93
CA ILE A 152 -11.20 -4.96 3.01
C ILE A 152 -9.99 -4.68 2.10
N LEU A 153 -10.18 -3.81 1.11
CA LEU A 153 -9.22 -3.42 0.08
C LEU A 153 -8.30 -2.30 0.60
N ASN A 154 -7.35 -2.65 1.46
CA ASN A 154 -6.61 -1.70 2.32
C ASN A 154 -5.41 -0.97 1.69
N THR A 155 -4.82 -1.51 0.61
CA THR A 155 -3.57 -1.00 0.04
C THR A 155 -3.80 -0.39 -1.34
N LEU A 156 -2.84 0.41 -1.81
CA LEU A 156 -2.89 0.96 -3.17
C LEU A 156 -2.79 -0.12 -4.25
N PHE A 157 -2.17 -1.27 -3.95
CA PHE A 157 -2.20 -2.46 -4.81
C PHE A 157 -3.61 -3.01 -5.03
N ASN A 158 -4.58 -2.67 -4.16
CA ASN A 158 -5.96 -3.13 -4.31
C ASN A 158 -6.79 -2.22 -5.24
N LEU A 159 -6.30 -1.06 -5.69
CA LEU A 159 -7.08 -0.17 -6.57
C LEU A 159 -7.46 -0.82 -7.91
N PRO A 160 -6.56 -1.54 -8.63
CA PRO A 160 -6.91 -2.22 -9.86
C PRO A 160 -8.04 -3.24 -9.68
N GLU A 161 -7.95 -4.10 -8.67
CA GLU A 161 -9.00 -5.10 -8.40
C GLU A 161 -10.30 -4.48 -7.90
N THR A 162 -10.22 -3.38 -7.14
CA THR A 162 -11.42 -2.62 -6.72
C THR A 162 -12.24 -2.19 -7.92
N TYR A 163 -11.59 -1.63 -8.94
CA TYR A 163 -12.26 -1.25 -10.17
C TYR A 163 -12.69 -2.48 -10.99
N LEU A 164 -11.84 -3.51 -11.08
CA LEU A 164 -12.15 -4.74 -11.81
C LEU A 164 -13.38 -5.48 -11.26
N PHE A 165 -13.59 -5.51 -9.94
CA PHE A 165 -14.81 -6.04 -9.33
C PHE A 165 -16.05 -5.33 -9.87
N ALA A 166 -16.03 -4.00 -9.92
CA ALA A 166 -17.13 -3.21 -10.47
C ALA A 166 -17.33 -3.50 -11.97
N CYS A 167 -16.25 -3.55 -12.75
CA CYS A 167 -16.32 -3.89 -14.17
C CYS A 167 -16.95 -5.26 -14.43
N LEU A 168 -16.55 -6.30 -13.69
CA LEU A 168 -17.10 -7.64 -13.89
C LEU A 168 -18.56 -7.73 -13.48
N VAL A 169 -18.92 -7.19 -12.30
CA VAL A 169 -20.32 -7.18 -11.86
C VAL A 169 -21.19 -6.43 -12.88
N ASP A 170 -20.73 -5.28 -13.37
CA ASP A 170 -21.44 -4.52 -14.41
C ASP A 170 -21.55 -5.29 -15.73
N PHE A 171 -20.45 -5.88 -16.21
CA PHE A 171 -20.43 -6.64 -17.46
C PHE A 171 -21.39 -7.83 -17.43
N PHE A 172 -21.32 -8.67 -16.38
CA PHE A 172 -22.17 -9.85 -16.27
C PHE A 172 -23.64 -9.48 -16.01
N SER A 173 -23.90 -8.35 -15.34
CA SER A 173 -25.28 -7.87 -15.12
C SER A 173 -25.96 -7.39 -16.40
N ASN A 174 -25.18 -6.86 -17.36
CA ASN A 174 -25.68 -6.26 -18.59
C ASN A 174 -25.48 -7.12 -19.84
N CYS A 175 -24.92 -8.32 -19.72
CA CYS A 175 -24.69 -9.22 -20.84
C CYS A 175 -25.84 -10.25 -20.94
N ASP A 176 -26.58 -10.24 -22.05
CA ASP A 176 -27.76 -11.08 -22.31
C ASP A 176 -27.51 -12.61 -22.16
N ARG A 177 -26.24 -13.04 -22.24
CA ARG A 177 -25.85 -14.44 -22.02
C ARG A 177 -26.09 -14.91 -20.58
N TYR A 178 -25.96 -14.01 -19.61
CA TYR A 178 -25.95 -14.36 -18.20
C TYR A 178 -27.24 -13.92 -17.51
N ALA A 179 -27.84 -14.85 -16.76
CA ALA A 179 -28.95 -14.53 -15.87
C ALA A 179 -28.42 -14.10 -14.50
N SER A 180 -28.73 -12.87 -14.10
CA SER A 180 -28.40 -12.34 -12.77
C SER A 180 -29.19 -13.07 -11.68
N CYS A 181 -28.48 -13.51 -10.65
CA CYS A 181 -29.02 -14.12 -9.43
C CYS A 181 -28.56 -13.29 -8.21
N GLU A 182 -29.21 -13.47 -7.06
CA GLU A 182 -28.87 -12.70 -5.84
C GLU A 182 -27.40 -12.83 -5.43
N THR A 183 -26.78 -14.00 -5.65
CA THR A 183 -25.41 -14.30 -5.21
C THR A 183 -24.43 -14.58 -6.36
N GLY A 184 -24.77 -14.20 -7.58
CA GLY A 184 -23.89 -14.37 -8.75
C GLY A 184 -24.63 -14.41 -10.08
N PHE A 185 -24.02 -15.07 -11.06
CA PHE A 185 -24.53 -15.14 -12.43
C PHE A 185 -24.64 -16.59 -12.91
N LYS A 186 -25.63 -16.86 -13.77
CA LYS A 186 -25.85 -18.19 -14.36
C LYS A 186 -25.77 -18.13 -15.89
N ASP A 187 -25.03 -19.05 -16.49
CA ASP A 187 -24.94 -19.28 -17.94
C ASP A 187 -25.19 -20.77 -18.21
N GLY A 188 -26.39 -21.10 -18.70
CA GLY A 188 -26.82 -22.49 -18.86
C GLY A 188 -26.74 -23.28 -17.54
N ASP A 189 -25.89 -24.31 -17.50
CA ASP A 189 -25.66 -25.17 -16.34
C ASP A 189 -24.50 -24.68 -15.44
N LEU A 190 -23.85 -23.58 -15.79
CA LEU A 190 -22.74 -23.01 -15.04
C LEU A 190 -23.23 -21.87 -14.13
N PHE A 191 -22.88 -21.94 -12.85
CA PHE A 191 -23.16 -20.89 -11.87
C PHE A 191 -21.84 -20.31 -11.35
N MET A 192 -21.67 -19.00 -11.50
CA MET A 192 -20.52 -18.26 -11.01
C MET A 192 -20.96 -17.34 -9.88
N SER A 193 -20.61 -17.70 -8.65
CA SER A 193 -20.89 -16.87 -7.48
C SER A 193 -19.98 -15.63 -7.42
N PHE A 194 -20.42 -14.57 -6.76
CA PHE A 194 -19.55 -13.41 -6.49
C PHE A 194 -18.31 -13.79 -5.66
N LYS A 195 -18.43 -14.79 -4.77
CA LYS A 195 -17.30 -15.31 -3.99
C LYS A 195 -16.26 -16.02 -4.84
N SER A 196 -16.68 -16.86 -5.78
CA SER A 196 -15.74 -17.52 -6.71
C SER A 196 -15.09 -16.52 -7.66
N MET A 197 -15.85 -15.57 -8.19
CA MET A 197 -15.31 -14.49 -9.01
C MET A 197 -14.30 -13.62 -8.23
N PHE A 198 -14.59 -13.36 -6.95
CA PHE A 198 -13.66 -12.70 -6.05
C PHE A 198 -12.35 -13.46 -5.89
N GLN A 199 -12.44 -14.77 -5.67
CA GLN A 199 -11.26 -15.62 -5.52
C GLN A 199 -10.41 -15.63 -6.80
N ASP A 200 -11.04 -15.72 -7.97
CA ASP A 200 -10.33 -15.72 -9.25
C ASP A 200 -9.57 -14.40 -9.49
N ILE A 201 -10.17 -13.25 -9.16
CA ILE A 201 -9.48 -11.95 -9.23
C ILE A 201 -8.31 -11.92 -8.25
N ARG A 202 -8.52 -12.31 -6.98
CA ARG A 202 -7.45 -12.31 -5.97
C ARG A 202 -6.29 -13.21 -6.40
N ASP A 203 -6.58 -14.40 -6.91
CA ASP A 203 -5.59 -15.33 -7.42
C ASP A 203 -4.87 -14.79 -8.66
N ALA A 204 -5.58 -14.08 -9.56
CA ALA A 204 -4.98 -13.43 -10.71
C ALA A 204 -4.04 -12.28 -10.30
N VAL A 205 -4.46 -11.43 -9.36
CA VAL A 205 -3.64 -10.35 -8.80
C VAL A 205 -2.39 -10.91 -8.14
N ASP A 206 -2.53 -11.92 -7.28
CA ASP A 206 -1.38 -12.56 -6.63
C ASP A 206 -0.47 -13.22 -7.68
N TRP A 207 -1.05 -13.87 -8.70
CA TRP A 207 -0.28 -14.47 -9.79
C TRP A 207 0.57 -13.43 -10.53
N ILE A 208 0.03 -12.26 -10.90
CA ILE A 208 0.81 -11.25 -11.64
C ILE A 208 1.94 -10.65 -10.79
N HIS A 209 1.78 -10.58 -9.46
CA HIS A 209 2.81 -10.06 -8.55
C HIS A 209 3.94 -11.07 -8.27
N PHE A 210 3.63 -12.37 -8.22
CA PHE A 210 4.59 -13.41 -7.85
C PHE A 210 5.16 -14.23 -9.01
N LYS A 211 4.36 -14.44 -10.07
CA LYS A 211 4.68 -15.34 -11.19
C LYS A 211 4.59 -14.67 -12.56
N GLY A 212 3.80 -13.60 -12.68
CA GLY A 212 3.63 -12.85 -13.91
C GLY A 212 4.74 -11.83 -14.17
N THR A 213 4.46 -10.95 -15.12
CA THR A 213 5.44 -10.00 -15.68
C THR A 213 5.31 -8.58 -15.09
N LEU A 214 4.48 -8.36 -14.06
CA LEU A 214 4.30 -7.03 -13.45
C LEU A 214 5.64 -6.46 -12.98
N LYS A 215 6.37 -7.22 -12.16
CA LYS A 215 7.68 -6.81 -11.64
C LYS A 215 8.70 -6.59 -12.76
N GLU A 216 8.68 -7.42 -13.80
CA GLU A 216 9.57 -7.31 -14.96
C GLU A 216 9.32 -6.01 -15.74
N LYS A 217 8.08 -5.79 -16.18
CA LYS A 217 7.66 -4.56 -16.87
C LYS A 217 7.89 -3.30 -16.04
N THR A 218 7.75 -3.40 -14.71
CA THR A 218 8.04 -2.28 -13.80
C THR A 218 9.52 -1.91 -13.84
N VAL A 219 10.41 -2.90 -13.75
CA VAL A 219 11.87 -2.64 -13.70
C VAL A 219 12.46 -2.27 -15.05
N GLU A 220 11.80 -2.60 -16.16
CA GLU A 220 12.19 -2.17 -17.51
C GLU A 220 11.96 -0.67 -17.75
N ASN A 221 11.08 -0.03 -16.98
CA ASN A 221 10.79 1.40 -17.12
C ASN A 221 10.44 2.04 -15.77
N LEU A 222 11.44 2.12 -14.89
CA LEU A 222 11.26 2.62 -13.53
C LEU A 222 10.88 4.09 -13.49
N GLU A 223 11.35 4.90 -14.43
CA GLU A 223 10.99 6.30 -14.56
C GLU A 223 9.50 6.51 -14.82
N LYS A 224 8.86 5.60 -15.57
CA LYS A 224 7.42 5.65 -15.80
C LYS A 224 6.63 5.25 -14.55
N TYR A 225 7.13 4.31 -13.75
CA TYR A 225 6.32 3.65 -12.71
C TYR A 225 6.65 4.04 -11.28
N VAL A 226 7.81 4.63 -10.99
CA VAL A 226 8.26 4.85 -9.61
C VAL A 226 8.65 6.32 -9.40
N VAL A 227 8.11 6.94 -8.36
CA VAL A 227 8.52 8.28 -7.91
C VAL A 227 9.95 8.21 -7.38
N ARG A 228 10.79 9.17 -7.78
CA ARG A 228 12.19 9.24 -7.35
C ARG A 228 12.49 10.58 -6.69
N ASP A 229 13.06 10.55 -5.48
CA ASP A 229 13.36 11.75 -4.67
C ASP A 229 14.81 11.78 -4.18
N ALA A 230 15.56 12.80 -4.63
CA ALA A 230 16.97 13.02 -4.24
C ALA A 230 17.15 13.34 -2.74
N LYS A 231 16.06 13.63 -2.01
CA LYS A 231 16.07 13.89 -0.57
C LYS A 231 16.03 12.61 0.27
N LEU A 232 15.70 11.46 -0.33
CA LEU A 232 15.65 10.18 0.41
C LEU A 232 17.03 9.80 1.02
N PRO A 233 18.15 9.81 0.27
CA PRO A 233 19.48 9.56 0.84
C PRO A 233 19.83 10.52 1.98
N LEU A 234 19.42 11.81 1.87
CA LEU A 234 19.64 12.82 2.91
C LEU A 234 18.88 12.48 4.20
N LEU A 235 17.60 12.10 4.09
CA LEU A 235 16.77 11.78 5.24
C LEU A 235 17.35 10.57 6.00
N LEU A 236 17.67 9.50 5.28
CA LEU A 236 18.19 8.27 5.88
C LEU A 236 19.60 8.46 6.48
N SER A 237 20.46 9.26 5.85
CA SER A 237 21.77 9.56 6.44
C SER A 237 21.62 10.30 7.77
N ARG A 238 20.68 11.25 7.86
CA ARG A 238 20.40 12.01 9.09
C ARG A 238 19.77 11.14 10.19
N MET A 239 18.98 10.14 9.81
CA MET A 239 18.47 9.16 10.77
C MET A 239 19.62 8.32 11.34
N ASN A 240 20.53 7.83 10.48
CA ASN A 240 21.72 7.07 10.89
C ASN A 240 22.71 7.86 11.77
N GLU A 241 22.67 9.19 11.76
CA GLU A 241 23.48 10.02 12.67
C GLU A 241 23.02 9.90 14.15
N VAL A 242 21.76 9.52 14.40
CA VAL A 242 21.15 9.58 15.75
C VAL A 242 20.49 8.28 16.21
N ALA A 243 20.22 7.36 15.29
CA ALA A 243 19.46 6.13 15.52
C ALA A 243 19.85 5.07 14.48
N LYS A 244 19.50 3.81 14.74
CA LYS A 244 19.65 2.75 13.73
C LYS A 244 18.54 2.83 12.69
N VAL A 245 18.81 2.41 11.46
CA VAL A 245 17.83 2.37 10.37
C VAL A 245 17.70 0.95 9.84
N PHE A 246 16.49 0.45 9.65
CA PHE A 246 16.26 -0.88 9.08
C PHE A 246 15.16 -0.91 8.03
N LEU A 247 15.30 -1.86 7.10
CA LEU A 247 14.27 -2.20 6.11
C LEU A 247 13.65 -3.54 6.50
N ALA A 248 12.31 -3.62 6.51
CA ALA A 248 11.56 -4.87 6.65
C ALA A 248 10.43 -4.88 5.63
N THR A 249 10.68 -5.50 4.47
CA THR A 249 9.76 -5.50 3.32
C THR A 249 9.20 -6.90 3.03
N ASN A 250 7.97 -6.97 2.53
CA ASN A 250 7.38 -8.22 2.03
C ASN A 250 7.95 -8.68 0.69
N SER A 251 8.54 -7.76 -0.09
CA SER A 251 9.12 -8.07 -1.40
C SER A 251 10.38 -8.93 -1.27
N ASP A 252 10.69 -9.70 -2.30
CA ASP A 252 11.90 -10.51 -2.37
C ASP A 252 13.16 -9.65 -2.59
N TYR A 253 14.35 -10.23 -2.35
CA TYR A 253 15.61 -9.50 -2.48
C TYR A 253 15.89 -8.98 -3.89
N LYS A 254 15.58 -9.74 -4.95
CA LYS A 254 15.94 -9.34 -6.31
C LYS A 254 15.15 -8.10 -6.73
N TYR A 255 13.85 -8.09 -6.43
CA TYR A 255 13.01 -6.94 -6.67
C TYR A 255 13.41 -5.75 -5.80
N THR A 256 13.58 -5.98 -4.50
CA THR A 256 14.06 -4.97 -3.53
C THR A 256 15.36 -4.33 -4.01
N HIS A 257 16.33 -5.12 -4.45
CA HIS A 257 17.61 -4.63 -4.92
C HIS A 257 17.48 -3.74 -6.16
N LYS A 258 16.62 -4.09 -7.13
CA LYS A 258 16.39 -3.26 -8.33
C LYS A 258 15.72 -1.93 -7.98
N ILE A 259 14.62 -1.98 -7.23
CA ILE A 259 13.87 -0.78 -6.82
C ILE A 259 14.73 0.15 -5.97
N MET A 260 15.39 -0.38 -4.93
CA MET A 260 16.22 0.42 -4.04
C MET A 260 17.47 0.95 -4.74
N THR A 261 18.03 0.25 -5.74
CA THR A 261 19.12 0.82 -6.54
C THR A 261 18.64 2.04 -7.31
N TYR A 262 17.47 1.95 -7.96
CA TYR A 262 16.88 3.09 -8.67
C TYR A 262 16.56 4.29 -7.78
N LEU A 263 16.00 4.04 -6.59
CA LEU A 263 15.68 5.11 -5.63
C LEU A 263 16.91 5.88 -5.14
N PHE A 264 18.10 5.31 -5.25
CA PHE A 264 19.36 5.91 -4.83
C PHE A 264 20.28 6.27 -6.01
N ASP A 265 19.84 6.01 -7.25
CA ASP A 265 20.60 6.27 -8.47
C ASP A 265 20.65 7.76 -8.81
N PHE A 266 21.53 8.44 -8.09
CA PHE A 266 21.86 9.85 -8.26
C PHE A 266 23.38 10.00 -8.39
N PRO A 267 23.89 11.04 -9.09
CA PRO A 267 25.32 11.30 -9.20
C PRO A 267 25.94 11.83 -7.89
N HIS A 268 25.29 11.60 -6.76
CA HIS A 268 25.73 12.02 -5.43
C HIS A 268 25.17 11.08 -4.34
N GLY A 269 25.78 11.15 -3.15
CA GLY A 269 25.27 10.52 -1.94
C GLY A 269 24.18 11.36 -1.25
N PRO A 270 24.21 11.52 0.09
CA PRO A 270 23.20 12.28 0.83
C PRO A 270 23.01 13.74 0.42
N LYS A 271 24.02 14.39 -0.16
CA LYS A 271 23.97 15.79 -0.61
C LYS A 271 24.71 15.95 -1.93
N HIS A 272 24.34 16.94 -2.73
CA HIS A 272 25.14 17.33 -3.90
C HIS A 272 26.61 17.53 -3.52
N GLY A 273 27.51 16.96 -4.32
CA GLY A 273 28.95 16.97 -4.08
C GLY A 273 29.50 15.86 -3.17
N THR A 274 28.64 15.03 -2.57
CA THR A 274 29.08 13.83 -1.82
C THR A 274 29.12 12.60 -2.72
N SER A 275 30.04 11.66 -2.50
CA SER A 275 30.13 10.43 -3.30
C SER A 275 28.87 9.59 -3.19
N HIS A 276 28.41 9.04 -4.34
CA HIS A 276 27.34 8.05 -4.37
C HIS A 276 27.67 6.86 -3.46
N ARG A 277 26.65 6.30 -2.81
CA ARG A 277 26.77 5.13 -1.94
C ARG A 277 25.68 4.12 -2.27
N PRO A 278 25.98 2.81 -2.25
CA PRO A 278 24.96 1.77 -2.40
C PRO A 278 23.84 1.93 -1.37
N TRP A 279 22.60 1.66 -1.76
CA TRP A 279 21.43 1.81 -0.89
C TRP A 279 21.56 1.01 0.41
N GLN A 280 22.22 -0.17 0.36
CA GLN A 280 22.42 -1.01 1.54
C GLN A 280 23.20 -0.31 2.65
N SER A 281 24.08 0.63 2.31
CA SER A 281 24.90 1.38 3.28
C SER A 281 24.09 2.35 4.16
N TYR A 282 22.81 2.56 3.83
CA TYR A 282 21.89 3.40 4.61
C TYR A 282 21.09 2.60 5.65
N PHE A 283 21.30 1.29 5.77
CA PHE A 283 20.56 0.42 6.68
C PHE A 283 21.51 -0.40 7.55
N ASP A 284 21.29 -0.38 8.86
CA ASP A 284 21.97 -1.27 9.81
C ASP A 284 21.47 -2.72 9.71
N LEU A 285 20.22 -2.90 9.28
CA LEU A 285 19.59 -4.20 9.08
C LEU A 285 18.66 -4.17 7.86
N ILE A 286 18.80 -5.16 6.99
CA ILE A 286 17.96 -5.32 5.79
C ILE A 286 17.29 -6.69 5.88
N LEU A 287 15.95 -6.69 5.89
CA LEU A 287 15.13 -7.89 5.94
C LEU A 287 14.09 -7.85 4.82
N VAL A 288 14.10 -8.90 4.00
CA VAL A 288 13.16 -9.12 2.88
C VAL A 288 12.23 -10.30 3.19
N ASP A 289 11.23 -10.54 2.35
CA ASP A 289 10.26 -11.63 2.53
C ASP A 289 9.63 -11.65 3.94
N ALA A 290 9.37 -10.47 4.53
CA ALA A 290 8.97 -10.35 5.93
C ALA A 290 7.64 -11.07 6.25
N ARG A 291 6.73 -11.20 5.27
CA ARG A 291 5.39 -11.79 5.40
C ARG A 291 4.55 -11.11 6.48
N LYS A 292 4.56 -9.77 6.52
CA LYS A 292 3.64 -8.97 7.34
C LYS A 292 2.20 -9.28 6.90
N PRO A 293 1.25 -9.50 7.84
CA PRO A 293 1.35 -9.22 9.28
C PRO A 293 1.89 -10.37 10.16
N LEU A 294 2.12 -11.57 9.61
CA LEU A 294 2.62 -12.73 10.36
C LEU A 294 3.95 -12.41 11.08
N PHE A 295 4.78 -11.59 10.43
CA PHE A 295 6.02 -11.02 10.97
C PHE A 295 5.92 -10.47 12.40
N PHE A 296 4.81 -9.81 12.74
CA PHE A 296 4.61 -9.17 14.06
C PHE A 296 4.08 -10.15 15.13
N GLY A 297 3.84 -11.41 14.77
CA GLY A 297 3.51 -12.51 15.67
C GLY A 297 4.64 -13.54 15.67
N GLU A 298 4.34 -14.79 15.31
CA GLU A 298 5.32 -15.88 15.27
C GLU A 298 6.38 -15.71 14.15
N GLY A 299 6.06 -14.95 13.10
CA GLY A 299 6.94 -14.77 11.95
C GLY A 299 7.21 -16.07 11.20
N THR A 300 8.40 -16.16 10.61
CA THR A 300 8.89 -17.36 9.92
C THR A 300 10.34 -17.66 10.28
N VAL A 301 10.87 -18.79 9.82
CA VAL A 301 12.28 -19.12 9.99
C VAL A 301 13.17 -18.00 9.43
N LEU A 302 14.14 -17.53 10.21
CA LEU A 302 15.12 -16.55 9.76
C LEU A 302 16.14 -17.19 8.81
N ARG A 303 16.28 -16.61 7.62
CA ARG A 303 17.22 -17.06 6.58
C ARG A 303 18.19 -15.95 6.22
N GLN A 304 19.30 -16.34 5.59
CA GLN A 304 20.27 -15.41 4.99
C GLN A 304 20.14 -15.42 3.47
N VAL A 305 20.12 -14.25 2.86
CA VAL A 305 20.19 -14.09 1.41
C VAL A 305 21.66 -14.15 0.95
N ASP A 306 21.93 -14.92 -0.09
CA ASP A 306 23.13 -14.76 -0.89
C ASP A 306 22.90 -13.60 -1.87
N THR A 307 23.51 -12.45 -1.59
CA THR A 307 23.31 -11.21 -2.34
C THR A 307 23.87 -11.27 -3.77
N THR A 308 24.76 -12.22 -4.06
CA THR A 308 25.32 -12.41 -5.41
C THR A 308 24.33 -13.12 -6.33
N THR A 309 23.63 -14.15 -5.82
CA THR A 309 22.67 -14.93 -6.61
C THR A 309 21.22 -14.49 -6.42
N GLY A 310 20.94 -13.76 -5.32
CA GLY A 310 19.62 -13.38 -4.85
C GLY A 310 18.79 -14.56 -4.34
N ARG A 311 19.42 -15.69 -3.99
CA ARG A 311 18.77 -16.89 -3.44
C ARG A 311 18.98 -16.98 -1.93
N LEU A 312 18.14 -17.76 -1.26
CA LEU A 312 18.32 -18.04 0.17
C LEU A 312 19.40 -19.12 0.37
N LYS A 313 20.33 -18.87 1.29
CA LYS A 313 21.26 -19.91 1.76
C LYS A 313 20.48 -20.98 2.52
N ILE A 314 20.87 -22.24 2.37
CA ILE A 314 20.20 -23.38 3.03
C ILE A 314 20.46 -23.35 4.54
N GLY A 315 19.41 -23.57 5.33
CA GLY A 315 19.46 -23.58 6.80
C GLY A 315 18.99 -22.28 7.45
N THR A 316 18.68 -22.37 8.74
CA THR A 316 18.29 -21.24 9.60
C THR A 316 19.53 -20.42 9.96
N TYR A 317 19.43 -19.10 9.87
CA TYR A 317 20.52 -18.23 10.31
C TYR A 317 20.53 -18.11 11.85
N THR A 318 21.67 -18.42 12.47
CA THR A 318 21.86 -18.39 13.94
C THR A 318 23.02 -17.50 14.38
N GLY A 319 23.57 -16.69 13.46
CA GLY A 319 24.70 -15.80 13.74
C GLY A 319 24.27 -14.45 14.36
N PRO A 320 25.23 -13.62 14.78
CA PRO A 320 24.95 -12.26 15.26
C PRO A 320 24.72 -11.29 14.09
N LEU A 321 24.24 -10.08 14.38
CA LEU A 321 24.14 -9.03 13.37
C LEU A 321 25.53 -8.69 12.79
N HIS A 322 25.72 -8.88 11.49
CA HIS A 322 26.89 -8.39 10.77
C HIS A 322 26.50 -7.42 9.66
N HIS A 323 27.33 -6.39 9.48
CA HIS A 323 27.18 -5.43 8.40
C HIS A 323 27.24 -6.14 7.04
N GLY A 324 26.36 -5.75 6.12
CA GLY A 324 26.28 -6.32 4.76
C GLY A 324 25.50 -7.64 4.65
N ILE A 325 25.03 -8.22 5.76
CA ILE A 325 24.10 -9.36 5.71
C ILE A 325 22.69 -8.87 5.37
N VAL A 326 22.04 -9.58 4.46
CA VAL A 326 20.61 -9.43 4.16
C VAL A 326 19.86 -10.66 4.68
N TYR A 327 18.82 -10.40 5.48
CA TYR A 327 17.96 -11.41 6.09
C TYR A 327 16.69 -11.63 5.27
N SER A 328 16.08 -12.80 5.41
CA SER A 328 14.79 -13.14 4.82
C SER A 328 13.90 -13.85 5.84
N GLY A 329 12.61 -13.51 5.88
CA GLY A 329 11.66 -14.07 6.85
C GLY A 329 11.88 -13.53 8.26
N GLY A 330 11.96 -14.41 9.26
CA GLY A 330 12.12 -14.00 10.66
C GLY A 330 10.85 -13.38 11.27
N SER A 331 11.03 -12.63 12.35
CA SER A 331 9.95 -11.95 13.09
C SER A 331 10.40 -10.58 13.61
N SER A 332 9.44 -9.78 14.09
CA SER A 332 9.73 -8.49 14.73
C SER A 332 10.60 -8.61 15.98
N ASP A 333 10.51 -9.73 16.68
CA ASP A 333 11.29 -10.00 17.90
C ASP A 333 12.77 -10.14 17.54
N ILE A 334 13.08 -10.85 16.45
CA ILE A 334 14.44 -10.98 15.92
C ILE A 334 15.01 -9.60 15.55
N VAL A 335 14.22 -8.72 14.94
CA VAL A 335 14.67 -7.34 14.63
C VAL A 335 14.96 -6.56 15.92
N CYS A 336 14.12 -6.71 16.94
CA CYS A 336 14.35 -6.09 18.25
C CYS A 336 15.65 -6.59 18.89
N ASP A 337 15.90 -7.90 18.84
CA ASP A 337 17.09 -8.54 19.41
C ASP A 337 18.38 -8.10 18.68
N LEU A 338 18.38 -8.17 17.34
CA LEU A 338 19.55 -7.79 16.52
C LEU A 338 19.89 -6.31 16.66
N LEU A 339 18.88 -5.44 16.79
CA LEU A 339 19.08 -4.00 16.96
C LEU A 339 19.27 -3.58 18.43
N GLY A 340 19.00 -4.47 19.39
CA GLY A 340 19.00 -4.14 20.82
C GLY A 340 17.96 -3.08 21.18
N ALA A 341 16.78 -3.14 20.54
CA ALA A 341 15.72 -2.14 20.66
C ALA A 341 14.47 -2.75 21.30
N LYS A 342 13.71 -1.93 22.03
CA LYS A 342 12.36 -2.30 22.50
C LYS A 342 11.32 -1.63 21.61
N GLY A 343 10.09 -2.13 21.64
CA GLY A 343 9.05 -1.63 20.75
C GLY A 343 8.83 -0.12 20.78
N LYS A 344 8.87 0.53 21.96
CA LYS A 344 8.69 1.99 22.07
C LYS A 344 9.87 2.82 21.55
N ASP A 345 11.02 2.18 21.32
CA ASP A 345 12.23 2.79 20.75
C ASP A 345 12.16 2.81 19.22
N ILE A 346 11.23 2.05 18.63
CA ILE A 346 11.08 1.88 17.18
C ILE A 346 9.94 2.75 16.66
N VAL A 347 10.21 3.56 15.63
CA VAL A 347 9.18 4.09 14.72
C VAL A 347 9.21 3.28 13.44
N TYR A 348 8.12 2.55 13.16
CA TYR A 348 7.94 1.84 11.90
C TYR A 348 7.07 2.68 10.96
N ILE A 349 7.56 2.85 9.74
CA ILE A 349 7.02 3.69 8.68
C ILE A 349 6.55 2.76 7.56
N GLY A 350 5.25 2.78 7.27
CA GLY A 350 4.61 1.92 6.27
C GLY A 350 3.30 2.51 5.77
N ASP A 351 2.75 1.98 4.67
CA ASP A 351 1.49 2.43 4.06
C ASP A 351 0.31 1.48 4.38
N HIS A 352 0.61 0.22 4.72
CA HIS A 352 -0.44 -0.76 4.98
C HIS A 352 -1.00 -0.59 6.40
N ILE A 353 -2.18 0.06 6.49
CA ILE A 353 -2.84 0.36 7.78
C ILE A 353 -3.00 -0.86 8.68
N PHE A 354 -3.33 -2.03 8.12
CA PHE A 354 -3.46 -3.25 8.88
C PHE A 354 -2.12 -3.96 9.09
N GLY A 355 -1.43 -4.26 7.98
CA GLY A 355 -0.21 -5.06 7.96
C GLY A 355 0.95 -4.44 8.72
N ASP A 356 1.17 -3.14 8.54
CA ASP A 356 2.32 -2.42 9.11
C ASP A 356 1.97 -1.69 10.39
N ILE A 357 0.84 -0.98 10.40
CA ILE A 357 0.53 -0.01 11.46
C ILE A 357 -0.23 -0.66 12.61
N LEU A 358 -1.41 -1.25 12.35
CA LEU A 358 -2.25 -1.82 13.40
C LEU A 358 -1.58 -3.01 14.08
N LYS A 359 -0.95 -3.91 13.31
CA LYS A 359 -0.34 -5.13 13.85
C LYS A 359 0.94 -4.84 14.64
N SER A 360 1.85 -3.99 14.13
CA SER A 360 3.03 -3.57 14.90
C SER A 360 2.63 -2.83 16.18
N LYS A 361 1.56 -2.03 16.13
CA LYS A 361 1.05 -1.32 17.31
C LYS A 361 0.46 -2.26 18.36
N LYS A 362 -0.47 -3.12 17.96
CA LYS A 362 -1.23 -3.98 18.89
C LYS A 362 -0.41 -5.16 19.42
N ARG A 363 0.44 -5.78 18.59
CA ARG A 363 1.25 -6.94 18.99
C ARG A 363 2.53 -6.55 19.69
N GLN A 364 3.22 -5.51 19.19
CA GLN A 364 4.60 -5.19 19.60
C GLN A 364 4.74 -3.84 20.30
N GLY A 365 3.68 -3.03 20.36
CA GLY A 365 3.73 -1.73 21.01
C GLY A 365 4.61 -0.70 20.27
N TRP A 366 4.93 -0.95 19.00
CA TRP A 366 5.78 -0.06 18.19
C TRP A 366 5.16 1.33 18.05
N ARG A 367 6.00 2.34 17.82
CA ARG A 367 5.53 3.65 17.35
C ARG A 367 5.35 3.56 15.83
N THR A 368 4.37 4.28 15.32
CA THR A 368 3.89 4.08 13.96
C THR A 368 3.80 5.40 13.23
N PHE A 369 4.25 5.40 11.97
CA PHE A 369 4.06 6.47 11.01
C PHE A 369 3.38 5.87 9.78
N LEU A 370 2.19 6.35 9.44
CA LEU A 370 1.45 5.88 8.28
C LEU A 370 1.73 6.81 7.09
N VAL A 371 2.22 6.24 5.99
CA VAL A 371 2.30 6.93 4.71
C VAL A 371 0.94 6.81 4.00
N ILE A 372 0.42 7.94 3.52
CA ILE A 372 -0.85 8.00 2.77
C ILE A 372 -0.56 8.81 1.49
N PRO A 373 -0.15 8.17 0.38
CA PRO A 373 0.21 8.88 -0.84
C PRO A 373 -0.91 9.77 -1.38
N GLU A 374 -2.16 9.31 -1.30
CA GLU A 374 -3.34 10.03 -1.80
C GLU A 374 -3.61 11.34 -1.05
N LEU A 375 -3.07 11.47 0.18
CA LEU A 375 -3.23 12.66 1.00
C LEU A 375 -2.72 13.93 0.31
N ALA A 376 -1.74 13.79 -0.60
CA ALA A 376 -1.22 14.91 -1.39
C ALA A 376 -2.31 15.58 -2.25
N GLN A 377 -3.20 14.80 -2.87
CA GLN A 377 -4.33 15.31 -3.67
C GLN A 377 -5.55 15.62 -2.80
N GLU A 378 -5.84 14.78 -1.79
CA GLU A 378 -6.96 14.98 -0.88
C GLU A 378 -6.86 16.31 -0.11
N LEU A 379 -5.65 16.69 0.33
CA LEU A 379 -5.44 17.99 0.98
C LEU A 379 -5.78 19.17 0.07
N HIS A 380 -5.49 19.05 -1.23
CA HIS A 380 -5.79 20.08 -2.21
C HIS A 380 -7.30 20.21 -2.43
N VAL A 381 -7.99 19.09 -2.68
CA VAL A 381 -9.45 19.08 -2.82
C VAL A 381 -10.10 19.63 -1.56
N TRP A 382 -9.61 19.22 -0.38
CA TRP A 382 -10.09 19.71 0.90
C TRP A 382 -9.95 21.24 1.03
N THR A 383 -8.78 21.80 0.75
CA THR A 383 -8.57 23.25 0.87
C THR A 383 -9.41 24.02 -0.14
N ASP A 384 -9.48 23.54 -1.37
CA ASP A 384 -10.19 24.23 -2.45
C ASP A 384 -11.71 24.24 -2.18
N LYS A 385 -12.27 23.10 -1.73
CA LYS A 385 -13.70 22.96 -1.43
C LYS A 385 -14.12 23.56 -0.08
N SER A 386 -13.21 23.65 0.89
CA SER A 386 -13.47 24.37 2.14
C SER A 386 -13.35 25.89 2.01
N CYS A 387 -12.59 26.40 1.04
CA CYS A 387 -12.66 27.82 0.65
C CYS A 387 -14.02 28.18 0.00
N GLU A 388 -14.70 27.21 -0.62
CA GLU A 388 -16.07 27.36 -1.14
C GLU A 388 -17.15 27.21 -0.04
N THR A 389 -16.85 26.60 1.11
CA THR A 389 -17.84 26.30 2.17
C THR A 389 -17.28 26.59 3.57
N ILE A 390 -17.78 27.63 4.25
CA ILE A 390 -17.29 28.12 5.56
C ILE A 390 -17.21 26.99 6.62
N GLN A 391 -15.98 26.78 7.13
CA GLN A 391 -15.55 26.05 8.34
C GLN A 391 -16.04 24.60 8.53
N CYS A 392 -15.10 23.64 8.46
CA CYS A 392 -15.12 22.48 9.36
C CYS A 392 -13.71 21.97 9.72
N HIS A 393 -13.58 21.40 10.92
CA HIS A 393 -12.32 21.03 11.57
C HIS A 393 -11.60 19.83 10.92
N LEU A 394 -10.37 20.07 10.44
CA LEU A 394 -9.46 19.12 9.77
C LEU A 394 -9.21 17.79 10.54
N GLY A 395 -9.31 17.81 11.87
CA GLY A 395 -8.91 16.68 12.72
C GLY A 395 -9.90 15.51 12.80
N LYS A 396 -11.19 15.74 12.56
CA LYS A 396 -12.23 14.69 12.71
C LYS A 396 -12.62 14.00 11.41
N GLN A 397 -12.36 14.61 10.25
CA GLN A 397 -12.79 14.06 8.95
C GLN A 397 -11.74 13.21 8.25
N LEU A 398 -10.44 13.33 8.55
CA LEU A 398 -9.43 12.37 8.08
C LEU A 398 -9.71 10.93 8.57
N GLN A 399 -10.37 10.77 9.72
CA GLN A 399 -10.87 9.47 10.18
C GLN A 399 -12.06 8.95 9.36
N CYS A 400 -12.90 9.84 8.82
CA CYS A 400 -14.07 9.48 8.01
C CYS A 400 -13.75 9.28 6.53
N ILE A 401 -12.79 10.03 5.97
CA ILE A 401 -12.42 9.95 4.54
C ILE A 401 -11.70 8.62 4.24
N PHE A 402 -10.79 8.20 5.12
CA PHE A 402 -9.96 7.02 4.93
C PHE A 402 -10.39 5.79 5.73
N GLY A 403 -11.51 5.84 6.47
CA GLY A 403 -11.90 4.75 7.38
C GLY A 403 -10.81 4.39 8.40
N LEU A 404 -9.88 5.30 8.69
CA LEU A 404 -8.70 5.06 9.53
C LEU A 404 -9.12 4.98 10.99
N VAL A 405 -9.40 3.76 11.46
CA VAL A 405 -9.54 3.44 12.88
C VAL A 405 -8.14 3.15 13.45
N PHE A 406 -7.73 3.94 14.45
CA PHE A 406 -6.52 3.70 15.24
C PHE A 406 -6.73 2.69 16.37
#